data_AF-A0A162L9U2-F1
#
_entry.id   AF-A0A162L9U2-F1
#
_cell.length_a   1.000
_cell.length_b   1.000
_cell.length_c   1.000
_cell.angle_alpha   90.00
_cell.angle_beta   90.00
_cell.angle_gamma   90.00
#
_symmetry.space_group_name_H-M   'P 1'
#
loop_
_entity.id
_entity.type
_entity.pdbx_description
1 polymer ?
#
loop_
_entity_poly.entity_id
_entity_poly.type
_entity_poly.pdbx_seq_one_letter_code
_entity_poly.pdbx_strand_id
1 'polypeptide(L)'
;MAEEKKKEKLLKRNLKTSDLFSFTRIIKKMNMKKELKEIAKDVTGKTEKEKKQALLGLRADLMLLFIENIGNAEQEIYRFLGNLSDKEAQEIADQPPKDTFAMLNEIMDDESFGDFLSTALK
;
A
#
# COMPACT_ATOMS: atom_id res chain seq x y z
N MET A 1 -32.24 6.59 7.91
CA MET A 1 -31.45 6.86 6.70
C MET A 1 -30.08 7.26 7.16
N ALA A 2 -29.10 6.35 7.10
CA ALA A 2 -27.73 6.70 7.44
C ALA A 2 -27.15 7.46 6.24
N GLU A 3 -26.80 8.74 6.44
CA GLU A 3 -25.95 9.46 5.51
C GLU A 3 -24.65 8.66 5.36
N GLU A 4 -24.41 8.11 4.18
CA GLU A 4 -23.07 7.72 3.77
C GLU A 4 -22.20 8.98 3.81
N LYS A 5 -21.52 9.20 4.93
CA LYS A 5 -20.40 10.15 4.98
C LYS A 5 -19.43 9.71 3.90
N LYS A 6 -19.34 10.48 2.80
CA LYS A 6 -18.27 10.37 1.82
C LYS A 6 -16.96 10.31 2.62
N LYS A 7 -16.33 9.14 2.67
CA LYS A 7 -15.05 8.95 3.37
C LYS A 7 -14.10 9.99 2.78
N GLU A 8 -13.60 10.90 3.61
CA GLU A 8 -12.67 11.92 3.15
C GLU A 8 -11.42 11.21 2.62
N LYS A 9 -11.05 11.49 1.36
CA LYS A 9 -9.85 10.92 0.74
C LYS A 9 -8.63 11.47 1.47
N LEU A 10 -7.90 10.57 2.13
CA LEU A 10 -6.72 10.92 2.94
C LEU A 10 -5.50 11.18 2.04
N LEU A 11 -5.37 10.44 0.93
CA LEU A 11 -4.31 10.64 -0.04
C LEU A 11 -4.65 11.77 -1.04
N LYS A 12 -3.72 12.70 -1.24
CA LYS A 12 -3.91 13.89 -2.09
C LYS A 12 -3.40 13.72 -3.51
N ARG A 13 -2.60 12.69 -3.78
CA ARG A 13 -2.08 12.37 -5.12
C ARG A 13 -1.92 10.87 -5.37
N ASN A 14 -1.79 10.49 -6.63
CA ASN A 14 -1.48 9.13 -7.04
C ASN A 14 0.01 8.81 -6.86
N LEU A 15 0.35 7.52 -6.95
CA LEU A 15 1.72 7.02 -6.91
C LEU A 15 2.52 7.50 -8.14
N LYS A 16 3.80 7.83 -7.93
CA LYS A 16 4.75 8.23 -8.99
C LYS A 16 6.06 7.44 -8.87
N THR A 17 6.94 7.59 -9.85
CA THR A 17 8.25 6.88 -9.91
C THR A 17 9.09 7.04 -8.64
N SER A 18 9.11 8.21 -8.01
CA SER A 18 9.88 8.39 -6.76
C SER A 18 9.36 7.51 -5.62
N ASP A 19 8.04 7.27 -5.58
CA ASP A 19 7.40 6.45 -4.56
C ASP A 19 7.79 4.98 -4.70
N LEU A 20 8.14 4.53 -5.92
CA LEU A 20 8.66 3.19 -6.16
C LEU A 20 9.93 2.93 -5.35
N PHE A 21 10.84 3.91 -5.32
CA PHE A 21 12.08 3.81 -4.54
C PHE A 21 11.83 3.87 -3.03
N SER A 22 10.81 4.60 -2.59
CA SER A 22 10.42 4.61 -1.17
C SER A 22 9.79 3.28 -0.77
N PHE A 23 8.88 2.77 -1.60
CA PHE A 23 8.17 1.52 -1.37
C PHE A 23 9.09 0.29 -1.40
N THR A 24 10.05 0.23 -2.32
CA THR A 24 11.05 -0.85 -2.35
C THR A 24 11.94 -0.89 -1.10
N ARG A 25 12.25 0.28 -0.51
CA ARG A 25 12.95 0.35 0.79
C ARG A 25 12.08 -0.17 1.93
N ILE A 26 10.79 0.16 1.93
CA ILE A 26 9.81 -0.37 2.89
C ILE A 26 9.78 -1.90 2.80
N ILE A 27 9.57 -2.46 1.59
CA ILE A 27 9.58 -3.91 1.36
C ILE A 27 10.87 -4.56 1.88
N LYS A 28 12.03 -3.94 1.59
CA LYS A 28 13.33 -4.46 2.03
C LYS A 28 13.45 -4.47 3.56
N LYS A 29 13.00 -3.42 4.24
CA LYS A 29 13.04 -3.31 5.70
C LYS A 29 12.07 -4.28 6.38
N MET A 30 10.90 -4.47 5.78
CA MET A 30 9.90 -5.44 6.25
C MET A 30 10.29 -6.89 5.95
N ASN A 31 11.38 -7.12 5.20
CA ASN A 31 11.85 -8.44 4.79
C ASN A 31 10.80 -9.28 4.00
N MET A 32 9.85 -8.61 3.34
CA MET A 32 8.68 -9.25 2.69
C MET A 32 8.90 -9.64 1.23
N LYS A 33 10.14 -9.58 0.73
CA LYS A 33 10.40 -9.72 -0.72
C LYS A 33 9.99 -11.10 -1.24
N LYS A 34 10.10 -12.16 -0.44
CA LYS A 34 9.78 -13.52 -0.87
C LYS A 34 8.27 -13.71 -0.93
N GLU A 35 7.60 -13.34 0.15
CA GLU A 35 6.16 -13.43 0.37
C GLU A 35 5.42 -12.61 -0.70
N LEU A 36 5.84 -11.37 -0.96
CA LEU A 36 5.28 -10.56 -2.03
C LEU A 36 5.52 -11.15 -3.43
N LYS A 37 6.65 -11.81 -3.65
CA LYS A 37 6.91 -12.51 -4.92
C LYS A 37 6.05 -13.75 -5.09
N GLU A 38 5.72 -14.47 -4.02
CA GLU A 38 4.79 -15.59 -4.06
C GLU A 38 3.38 -15.12 -4.41
N ILE A 39 2.91 -14.06 -3.74
CA ILE A 39 1.66 -13.37 -4.04
C ILE A 39 1.63 -12.87 -5.50
N ALA A 40 2.75 -12.33 -6.00
CA ALA A 40 2.84 -11.85 -7.38
C ALA A 40 2.96 -12.98 -8.43
N LYS A 41 3.52 -14.14 -8.09
CA LYS A 41 3.61 -15.30 -9.00
C LYS A 41 2.22 -15.88 -9.32
N ASP A 42 1.28 -15.79 -8.39
CA ASP A 42 -0.10 -16.19 -8.62
C ASP A 42 -0.85 -15.29 -9.61
N VAL A 43 -0.27 -14.15 -10.02
CA VAL A 43 -0.85 -13.25 -11.02
C VAL A 43 -0.12 -13.22 -12.37
N THR A 44 1.00 -13.94 -12.50
CA THR A 44 1.71 -14.10 -13.77
C THR A 44 0.92 -14.95 -14.77
N GLY A 45 0.75 -14.48 -16.01
CA GLY A 45 0.00 -15.19 -17.06
C GLY A 45 -1.51 -14.93 -17.09
N LYS A 46 -2.05 -14.21 -16.09
CA LYS A 46 -3.45 -13.78 -16.03
C LYS A 46 -3.69 -12.52 -16.88
N THR A 47 -4.86 -12.38 -17.47
CA THR A 47 -5.33 -11.15 -18.14
C THR A 47 -5.43 -10.00 -17.14
N GLU A 48 -5.46 -8.74 -17.58
CA GLU A 48 -5.57 -7.58 -16.66
C GLU A 48 -6.78 -7.69 -15.72
N LYS A 49 -7.90 -8.21 -16.21
CA LYS A 49 -9.12 -8.43 -15.43
C LYS A 49 -8.92 -9.48 -14.33
N GLU A 50 -8.25 -10.58 -14.66
CA GLU A 50 -7.94 -11.67 -13.72
C GLU A 50 -6.86 -11.25 -12.72
N LYS A 51 -5.91 -10.40 -13.11
CA LYS A 51 -4.94 -9.80 -12.19
C LYS A 51 -5.64 -8.91 -11.16
N LYS A 52 -6.55 -8.02 -11.61
CA LYS A 52 -7.36 -7.18 -10.71
C LYS A 52 -8.18 -8.04 -9.73
N GLN A 53 -8.80 -9.13 -10.21
CA GLN A 53 -9.55 -10.06 -9.35
C GLN A 53 -8.68 -10.84 -8.35
N ALA A 54 -7.51 -11.31 -8.78
CA ALA A 54 -6.57 -12.00 -7.90
C ALA A 54 -6.01 -11.05 -6.83
N LEU A 55 -5.69 -9.80 -7.19
CA LEU A 55 -5.28 -8.76 -6.24
C LEU A 55 -6.36 -8.46 -5.19
N LEU A 56 -7.65 -8.48 -5.56
CA LEU A 56 -8.75 -8.32 -4.60
C LEU A 56 -8.82 -9.47 -3.59
N GLY A 57 -8.59 -10.72 -4.03
CA GLY A 57 -8.53 -11.88 -3.14
C GLY A 57 -7.31 -11.87 -2.22
N LEU A 58 -6.17 -11.40 -2.75
CA LEU A 58 -4.88 -11.32 -2.04
C LEU A 58 -4.75 -10.07 -1.14
N ARG A 59 -5.74 -9.17 -1.17
CA ARG A 59 -5.73 -7.92 -0.41
C ARG A 59 -5.62 -8.16 1.09
N ALA A 60 -6.39 -9.12 1.61
CA ALA A 60 -6.37 -9.44 3.03
C ALA A 60 -5.00 -9.98 3.47
N ASP A 61 -4.41 -10.86 2.66
CA ASP A 61 -3.09 -11.44 2.92
C ASP A 61 -1.98 -10.39 2.82
N LEU A 62 -2.06 -9.50 1.83
CA LEU A 62 -1.16 -8.34 1.72
C LEU A 62 -1.27 -7.43 2.94
N MET A 63 -2.49 -7.06 3.36
CA MET A 63 -2.69 -6.23 4.56
C MET A 63 -2.14 -6.89 5.83
N LEU A 64 -2.40 -8.19 6.01
CA LEU A 64 -1.90 -8.95 7.16
C LEU A 64 -0.37 -8.97 7.18
N LEU A 65 0.25 -9.32 6.05
CA LEU A 65 1.70 -9.33 5.90
C LEU A 65 2.31 -7.94 6.17
N PHE A 66 1.63 -6.88 5.72
CA PHE A 66 2.03 -5.51 6.02
C PHE A 66 1.97 -5.24 7.52
N ILE A 67 0.89 -5.59 8.21
CA ILE A 67 0.71 -5.39 9.66
C ILE A 67 1.78 -6.12 10.47
N GLU A 68 2.05 -7.39 10.15
CA GLU A 68 3.02 -8.22 10.86
C GLU A 68 4.43 -7.61 10.87
N ASN A 69 4.78 -6.89 9.80
CA ASN A 69 6.12 -6.37 9.59
C ASN A 69 6.19 -4.83 9.61
N ILE A 70 5.07 -4.14 9.85
CA ILE A 70 4.95 -2.69 9.69
C ILE A 70 5.95 -1.92 10.55
N GLY A 71 6.19 -2.41 11.78
CA GLY A 71 7.13 -1.81 12.72
C GLY A 71 8.57 -1.78 12.22
N ASN A 72 8.98 -2.71 11.34
CA ASN A 72 10.34 -2.75 10.81
C ASN A 72 10.64 -1.58 9.86
N ALA A 73 9.61 -0.93 9.33
CA ALA A 73 9.71 0.17 8.37
C ALA A 73 8.95 1.42 8.84
N GLU A 74 8.69 1.55 10.14
CA GLU A 74 7.86 2.61 10.75
C GLU A 74 8.16 4.01 10.18
N GLN A 75 9.42 4.44 10.26
CA GLN A 75 9.86 5.77 9.81
C GLN A 75 9.73 5.96 8.28
N GLU A 76 9.97 4.90 7.50
CA GLU A 76 9.78 4.94 6.05
C GLU A 76 8.30 5.03 5.68
N ILE A 77 7.43 4.35 6.42
CA ILE A 77 5.97 4.39 6.21
C ILE A 77 5.43 5.77 6.52
N TYR A 78 5.85 6.39 7.62
CA TYR A 78 5.43 7.76 7.95
C TYR A 78 5.81 8.76 6.86
N ARG A 79 7.06 8.71 6.38
CA ARG A 79 7.50 9.55 5.26
C ARG A 79 6.73 9.25 3.97
N PHE A 80 6.49 7.97 3.69
CA PHE A 80 5.81 7.54 2.48
C PHE A 80 4.35 8.01 2.44
N LEU A 81 3.60 7.79 3.52
CA LEU A 81 2.22 8.22 3.66
C LEU A 81 2.12 9.76 3.71
N GLY A 82 3.02 10.42 4.45
CA GLY A 82 3.08 11.88 4.54
C GLY A 82 3.25 12.53 3.16
N ASN A 83 4.19 12.01 2.37
CA ASN A 83 4.41 12.46 0.98
C ASN A 83 3.22 12.24 0.04
N LEU A 84 2.29 11.33 0.36
CA LEU A 84 1.09 11.07 -0.44
C LEU A 84 -0.11 11.89 0.04
N SER A 85 -0.10 12.37 1.28
CA SER A 85 -1.20 13.11 1.90
C SER A 85 -0.90 14.59 2.17
N ASP A 86 0.24 15.10 1.70
CA ASP A 86 0.76 16.43 2.02
C ASP A 86 0.85 16.68 3.55
N LYS A 87 1.34 15.67 4.27
CA LYS A 87 1.60 15.71 5.71
C LYS A 87 3.09 15.46 6.00
N GLU A 88 3.57 15.99 7.10
CA GLU A 88 4.86 15.63 7.67
C GLU A 88 4.82 14.23 8.27
N ALA A 89 6.00 13.57 8.34
CA ALA A 89 6.09 12.23 8.92
C ALA A 89 5.60 12.19 10.37
N GLN A 90 5.85 13.25 11.16
CA GLN A 90 5.40 13.35 12.54
C GLN A 90 3.86 13.41 12.63
N GLU A 91 3.21 14.08 11.69
CA GLU A 91 1.74 14.12 11.66
C GLU A 91 1.13 12.75 11.35
N ILE A 92 1.83 11.89 10.59
CA ILE A 92 1.43 10.50 10.40
C ILE A 92 1.68 9.67 11.67
N ALA A 93 2.76 9.94 12.41
CA ALA A 93 3.05 9.23 13.66
C ALA A 93 2.00 9.53 14.74
N ASP A 94 1.55 10.78 14.82
CA ASP A 94 0.62 11.26 15.85
C ASP A 94 -0.86 11.05 15.49
N GLN A 95 -1.18 10.60 14.26
CA GLN A 95 -2.56 10.39 13.84
C GLN A 95 -3.16 9.09 14.41
N PRO A 96 -4.51 8.99 14.50
CA PRO A 96 -5.18 7.76 14.88
C PRO A 96 -4.77 6.57 13.97
N PRO A 97 -4.48 5.37 14.53
CA PRO A 97 -4.08 4.20 13.72
C PRO A 97 -5.07 3.87 12.60
N LYS A 98 -6.38 4.08 12.84
CA LYS A 98 -7.44 3.89 11.84
C LYS A 98 -7.21 4.71 10.56
N ASP A 99 -6.61 5.89 10.67
CA ASP A 99 -6.38 6.78 9.54
C ASP A 99 -5.18 6.29 8.74
N THR A 100 -4.11 5.84 9.40
CA THR A 100 -2.97 5.15 8.76
C THR A 100 -3.43 3.92 7.99
N PHE A 101 -4.29 3.08 8.58
CA PHE A 101 -4.84 1.92 7.88
C PHE A 101 -5.80 2.29 6.75
N ALA A 102 -6.56 3.37 6.89
CA ALA A 102 -7.39 3.88 5.80
C ALA A 102 -6.53 4.35 4.62
N MET A 103 -5.41 5.03 4.87
CA MET A 103 -4.45 5.44 3.84
C MET A 103 -3.85 4.23 3.11
N LEU A 104 -3.41 3.20 3.84
CA LEU A 104 -2.91 1.97 3.23
C LEU A 104 -3.97 1.28 2.35
N ASN A 105 -5.22 1.26 2.82
CA ASN A 105 -6.33 0.75 2.02
C ASN A 105 -6.58 1.59 0.76
N GLU A 106 -6.55 2.92 0.85
CA GLU A 106 -6.67 3.81 -0.32
C GLU A 106 -5.56 3.54 -1.36
N ILE A 107 -4.33 3.24 -0.92
CA ILE A 107 -3.25 2.83 -1.83
C ILE A 107 -3.59 1.51 -2.52
N MET A 108 -4.04 0.51 -1.77
CA MET A 108 -4.36 -0.81 -2.34
C MET A 108 -5.61 -0.80 -3.23
N ASP A 109 -6.54 0.13 -2.99
CA ASP A 109 -7.75 0.35 -3.78
C ASP A 109 -7.49 1.15 -5.07
N ASP A 110 -6.31 1.80 -5.20
CA ASP A 110 -5.93 2.51 -6.41
C ASP A 110 -5.72 1.51 -7.56
N GLU A 111 -6.37 1.76 -8.70
CA GLU A 111 -6.31 0.86 -9.86
C GLU A 111 -4.89 0.67 -10.40
N SER A 112 -3.99 1.64 -10.19
CA SER A 112 -2.59 1.59 -10.63
C SER A 112 -1.67 0.84 -9.66
N PHE A 113 -2.14 0.50 -8.46
CA PHE A 113 -1.31 -0.13 -7.43
C PHE A 113 -0.80 -1.51 -7.86
N GLY A 114 -1.61 -2.28 -8.58
CA GLY A 114 -1.18 -3.59 -9.08
C GLY A 114 0.04 -3.51 -10.00
N ASP A 115 0.05 -2.55 -10.93
CA ASP A 115 1.17 -2.33 -11.84
C ASP A 115 2.40 -1.74 -11.13
N PHE A 116 2.15 -0.85 -10.16
CA PHE A 116 3.19 -0.30 -9.30
C PHE A 116 3.88 -1.40 -8.47
N LEU A 117 3.12 -2.27 -7.81
CA LEU A 117 3.62 -3.40 -7.03
C LEU A 117 4.39 -4.38 -7.93
N SER A 118 3.84 -4.73 -9.09
CA SER A 118 4.52 -5.58 -10.09
C SER A 118 5.86 -4.99 -10.50
N THR A 119 5.94 -3.67 -10.71
CA THR A 119 7.18 -2.98 -11.05
C THR A 119 8.18 -2.97 -9.89
N ALA A 120 7.70 -2.79 -8.66
CA ALA A 120 8.55 -2.77 -7.46
C ALA A 120 9.20 -4.13 -7.15
N LEU A 121 8.55 -5.22 -7.56
CA LEU A 121 8.97 -6.59 -7.24
C LEU A 121 9.90 -7.24 -8.28
N LYS A 122 10.08 -6.62 -9.45
CA LYS A 122 11.06 -7.05 -10.45
C LYS A 122 12.48 -6.95 -9.85
#